data_AF-A0A937GUP9-F1
#
_entry.id   AF-A0A937GUP9-F1
#
_cell.length_a   1.000
_cell.length_b   1.000
_cell.length_c   1.000
_cell.angle_alpha   90.00
_cell.angle_beta   90.00
_cell.angle_gamma   90.00
#
_symmetry.space_group_name_H-M   'P 1'
#
loop_
_entity.id
_entity.type
_entity.pdbx_description
1 polymer ?
#
loop_
_entity_poly.entity_id
_entity_poly.type
_entity_poly.pdbx_seq_one_letter_code
_entity_poly.pdbx_strand_id
1 'polypeptide(L)'
;PIGRTPRSNPATYCGVFSEIRNLFTQTPEAQIRGYKPGRFSFNVVGGRCETCQGGGMKVIEMNFLPDVYVECESCQGKRFNRETLEIRYKGKSIADVLNMSINEACRFFEPIPKIYRKLKTIQDVGLGYINLGQSSTTLSGGEAQRIKLATELSKKDTGKTFYILDEPTTGLHFEDIRVLLNVLTILVDKGNTVLIIEHNLDVIKQVDYIFDMGPEGGRYGGELLCEGTPEDLLKYKESHTAQFLKKEFETSLIPKKT
;
A
#
# COMPACT_ATOMS: atom_id res chain seq x y z
N PRO A 1 -9.20 0.59 -7.11
CA PRO A 1 -8.13 1.63 -7.14
C PRO A 1 -8.04 2.35 -5.79
N ILE A 2 -6.83 2.70 -5.35
CA ILE A 2 -6.70 3.66 -4.25
C ILE A 2 -7.40 4.96 -4.68
N GLY A 3 -8.12 5.61 -3.76
CA GLY A 3 -9.01 6.71 -4.11
C GLY A 3 -8.26 7.86 -4.76
N ARG A 4 -8.83 8.42 -5.84
CA ARG A 4 -8.24 9.53 -6.61
C ARG A 4 -8.48 10.91 -6.00
N THR A 5 -8.86 10.96 -4.71
CA THR A 5 -9.18 12.21 -4.02
C THR A 5 -8.23 12.41 -2.84
N PRO A 6 -7.96 13.67 -2.44
CA PRO A 6 -7.16 13.97 -1.25
C PRO A 6 -7.71 13.42 0.07
N ARG A 7 -8.96 12.95 0.06
CA ARG A 7 -9.62 12.31 1.20
C ARG A 7 -9.24 10.83 1.35
N SER A 8 -8.70 10.21 0.30
CA SER A 8 -8.08 8.89 0.40
C SER A 8 -6.64 9.05 0.86
N ASN A 9 -6.23 8.18 1.78
CA ASN A 9 -4.88 8.13 2.33
C ASN A 9 -4.61 6.71 2.88
N PRO A 10 -3.36 6.38 3.24
CA PRO A 10 -3.02 5.07 3.82
C PRO A 10 -3.91 4.69 5.01
N ALA A 11 -4.17 5.64 5.91
CA ALA A 11 -4.92 5.37 7.13
C ALA A 11 -6.39 4.98 6.86
N THR A 12 -7.03 5.65 5.91
CA THR A 12 -8.42 5.36 5.49
C THR A 12 -8.51 4.08 4.68
N TYR A 13 -7.57 3.85 3.76
CA TYR A 13 -7.58 2.67 2.89
C TYR A 13 -7.40 1.37 3.68
N CYS A 14 -6.43 1.31 4.60
CA CYS A 14 -6.21 0.14 5.46
C CYS A 14 -7.25 0.02 6.60
N GLY A 15 -8.18 0.98 6.69
CA GLY A 15 -9.22 1.04 7.72
C GLY A 15 -8.69 1.27 9.14
N VAL A 16 -7.44 1.67 9.31
CA VAL A 16 -6.86 1.99 10.63
C VAL A 16 -7.40 3.31 11.18
N PHE A 17 -7.77 4.25 10.30
CA PHE A 17 -8.32 5.53 10.72
C PHE A 17 -9.64 5.39 11.49
N SER A 18 -10.46 4.37 11.21
CA SER A 18 -11.68 4.11 11.99
C SER A 18 -11.37 3.72 13.44
N GLU A 19 -10.35 2.90 13.66
CA GLU A 19 -9.89 2.53 15.01
C GLU A 19 -9.32 3.74 15.75
N ILE A 20 -8.55 4.58 15.06
CA ILE A 20 -8.02 5.83 15.61
C ILE A 20 -9.17 6.76 16.02
N ARG A 21 -10.19 6.97 15.18
CA ARG A 21 -11.34 7.82 15.53
C ARG A 21 -12.08 7.30 16.76
N ASN A 22 -12.26 5.99 16.88
CA ASN A 22 -12.88 5.37 18.05
C ASN A 22 -12.03 5.55 19.32
N LEU A 23 -10.70 5.54 19.20
CA LEU A 23 -9.81 5.83 20.32
C LEU A 23 -9.97 7.28 20.79
N PHE A 24 -10.06 8.24 19.87
CA PHE A 24 -10.24 9.65 20.22
C PHE A 24 -11.58 9.93 20.93
N THR A 25 -12.63 9.13 20.72
CA THR A 25 -13.88 9.29 21.50
C THR A 25 -13.79 8.76 22.92
N GLN A 26 -12.73 8.03 23.27
CA GLN A 26 -12.50 7.51 24.60
C GLN A 26 -11.73 8.49 25.50
N THR A 27 -11.24 9.62 24.97
CA THR A 27 -10.58 10.62 25.81
C THR A 27 -11.60 11.32 26.72
N PRO A 28 -11.23 11.71 27.95
CA PRO A 28 -12.15 12.37 28.88
C PRO A 28 -12.80 13.63 28.28
N GLU A 29 -12.02 14.46 27.57
CA GLU A 29 -12.49 15.70 26.96
C GLU A 29 -13.52 15.43 25.85
N ALA A 30 -13.33 14.36 25.07
CA ALA A 30 -14.27 13.97 24.03
C ALA A 30 -15.57 13.43 24.63
N GLN A 31 -15.49 12.67 25.73
CA GLN A 31 -16.66 12.15 26.43
C GLN A 31 -17.50 13.26 27.05
N ILE A 32 -16.86 14.24 27.72
CA ILE A 32 -17.55 15.40 28.29
C ILE A 32 -18.28 16.21 27.22
N ARG A 33 -17.65 16.41 26.06
CA ARG A 33 -18.25 17.13 24.92
C ARG A 33 -19.24 16.28 24.11
N GLY A 34 -19.44 15.02 24.46
CA GLY A 34 -20.34 14.10 23.75
C GLY A 34 -19.90 13.74 22.33
N TYR A 35 -18.61 13.90 22.00
CA TYR A 35 -18.10 13.67 20.66
C TYR A 35 -18.12 12.19 20.27
N LYS A 36 -18.66 11.92 19.09
CA LYS A 36 -18.75 10.59 18.47
C LYS A 36 -17.70 10.42 17.37
N PRO A 37 -17.47 9.20 16.83
CA PRO A 37 -16.42 8.99 15.84
C PRO A 37 -16.58 9.82 14.56
N GLY A 38 -17.80 10.30 14.28
CA GLY A 38 -18.08 11.25 13.20
C GLY A 38 -17.39 12.60 13.38
N ARG A 39 -17.25 13.12 14.61
CA ARG A 39 -16.53 14.38 14.88
C ARG A 39 -15.07 14.31 14.41
N PHE A 40 -14.47 13.14 14.55
CA PHE A 40 -13.09 12.87 14.18
C PHE A 40 -12.91 12.40 12.73
N SER A 41 -13.96 12.46 11.90
CA SER A 41 -13.90 12.11 10.49
C SER A 41 -13.88 13.37 9.64
N PHE A 42 -12.83 13.55 8.83
CA PHE A 42 -12.74 14.65 7.87
C PHE A 42 -13.71 14.47 6.68
N ASN A 43 -14.37 13.32 6.54
CA ASN A 43 -15.33 13.03 5.46
C ASN A 43 -16.77 13.48 5.78
N VAL A 44 -17.09 13.80 7.04
CA VAL A 44 -18.45 14.12 7.47
C VAL A 44 -18.51 15.50 8.13
N VAL A 45 -19.66 16.14 8.02
CA VAL A 45 -19.93 17.44 8.65
C VAL A 45 -19.85 17.31 10.17
N GLY A 46 -19.34 18.34 10.82
CA GLY A 46 -19.31 18.47 12.28
C GLY A 46 -17.94 18.87 12.81
N GLY A 47 -16.92 18.02 12.61
CA GLY A 47 -15.56 18.31 13.07
C GLY A 47 -14.55 18.65 11.98
N ARG A 48 -14.87 18.37 10.71
CA ARG A 48 -14.03 18.75 9.57
C ARG A 48 -13.96 20.27 9.39
N CYS A 49 -12.94 20.74 8.69
CA CYS A 49 -12.90 22.10 8.17
C CYS A 49 -13.92 22.23 7.02
N GLU A 50 -14.91 23.12 7.16
CA GLU A 50 -15.93 23.31 6.12
C GLU A 50 -15.38 24.05 4.89
N THR A 51 -14.38 24.94 5.05
CA THR A 51 -13.77 25.67 3.94
C THR A 51 -13.17 24.76 2.86
N CYS A 52 -12.48 23.68 3.28
CA CYS A 52 -11.92 22.67 2.36
C CYS A 52 -12.70 21.36 2.36
N GLN A 53 -13.85 21.32 3.05
CA GLN A 53 -14.66 20.13 3.26
C GLN A 53 -13.81 18.92 3.70
N GLY A 54 -12.86 19.14 4.61
CA GLY A 54 -11.94 18.12 5.15
C GLY A 54 -10.85 17.61 4.21
N GLY A 55 -10.69 18.19 3.00
CA GLY A 55 -9.58 17.84 2.11
C GLY A 55 -8.21 18.32 2.59
N GLY A 56 -8.18 19.40 3.38
CA GLY A 56 -6.95 20.10 3.79
C GLY A 56 -6.31 20.93 2.67
N MET A 57 -6.80 20.78 1.44
CA MET A 57 -6.39 21.49 0.25
C MET A 57 -7.62 21.99 -0.50
N LYS A 58 -7.47 23.08 -1.25
CA LYS A 58 -8.42 23.56 -2.26
C LYS A 58 -7.89 23.21 -3.64
N VAL A 59 -8.76 22.74 -4.52
CA VAL A 59 -8.44 22.50 -5.93
C VAL A 59 -8.69 23.81 -6.67
N ILE A 60 -7.66 24.31 -7.36
CA ILE A 60 -7.78 25.42 -8.30
C ILE A 60 -7.83 24.80 -9.68
N GLU A 61 -9.02 24.84 -10.29
CA GLU A 61 -9.24 24.37 -11.65
C GLU A 61 -8.50 25.27 -12.64
N MET A 62 -7.73 24.64 -13.52
CA MET A 62 -6.98 25.31 -14.57
C MET A 62 -7.52 24.88 -15.93
N ASN A 63 -7.76 25.83 -16.83
CA ASN A 63 -8.43 25.53 -18.11
C ASN A 63 -7.61 24.62 -19.06
N PHE A 64 -6.28 24.71 -18.98
CA PHE A 64 -5.36 24.05 -19.92
C PHE A 64 -4.25 23.24 -19.24
N LEU A 65 -4.11 23.40 -17.93
CA LEU A 65 -3.07 22.76 -17.13
C LEU A 65 -3.73 21.80 -16.14
N PRO A 66 -2.98 20.82 -15.59
CA PRO A 66 -3.47 20.02 -14.48
C PRO A 66 -3.87 20.91 -13.30
N ASP A 67 -4.95 20.53 -12.62
CA ASP A 67 -5.44 21.25 -11.44
C ASP A 67 -4.35 21.37 -10.37
N VAL A 68 -4.32 22.54 -9.72
CA VAL A 68 -3.35 22.82 -8.67
C VAL A 68 -4.00 22.67 -7.31
N TYR A 69 -3.32 21.96 -6.41
CA TYR A 69 -3.75 21.79 -5.03
C TYR A 69 -3.05 22.82 -4.16
N VAL A 70 -3.81 23.73 -3.57
CA VAL A 70 -3.29 24.75 -2.63
C VAL A 70 -3.74 24.42 -1.22
N GLU A 71 -2.85 24.58 -0.25
CA GLU A 71 -3.18 24.34 1.15
C GLU A 71 -4.33 25.24 1.61
N CYS A 72 -5.25 24.68 2.39
CA CYS A 72 -6.40 25.42 2.89
C CYS A 72 -5.99 26.47 3.92
N GLU A 73 -6.21 27.75 3.62
CA GLU A 73 -5.92 28.89 4.52
C GLU A 73 -6.58 28.80 5.90
N SER A 74 -7.81 28.23 5.99
CA SER A 74 -8.56 28.19 7.25
C SER A 74 -8.07 27.13 8.23
N CYS A 75 -7.57 26.00 7.73
CA CYS A 75 -7.13 24.89 8.59
C CYS A 75 -5.64 24.58 8.48
N GLN A 76 -4.92 25.23 7.56
CA GLN A 76 -3.49 25.01 7.30
C GLN A 76 -3.19 23.52 7.15
N GLY A 77 -3.90 22.87 6.21
CA GLY A 77 -3.72 21.45 5.93
C GLY A 77 -4.28 20.48 6.98
N LYS A 78 -4.69 20.95 8.17
CA LYS A 78 -5.08 20.08 9.31
C LYS A 78 -6.41 19.35 9.13
N ARG A 79 -7.21 19.68 8.11
CA ARG A 79 -8.51 19.05 7.76
C ARG A 79 -9.65 19.20 8.77
N PHE A 80 -9.40 19.67 9.98
CA PHE A 80 -10.38 19.78 11.07
C PHE A 80 -10.56 21.23 11.55
N ASN A 81 -11.70 21.51 12.20
CA ASN A 81 -11.92 22.76 12.91
C ASN A 81 -11.19 22.79 14.26
N ARG A 82 -11.06 23.99 14.84
CA ARG A 82 -10.27 24.23 16.06
C ARG A 82 -10.77 23.40 17.24
N GLU A 83 -12.08 23.33 17.43
CA GLU A 83 -12.70 22.63 18.57
C GLU A 83 -12.46 21.11 18.54
N THR A 84 -12.25 20.54 17.36
CA THR A 84 -11.88 19.13 17.19
C THR A 84 -10.41 18.90 17.49
N LEU A 85 -9.55 19.85 17.11
CA LEU A 85 -8.10 19.78 17.33
C LEU A 85 -7.69 20.00 18.79
N GLU A 86 -8.57 20.54 19.62
CA GLU A 86 -8.38 20.63 21.08
C GLU A 86 -8.35 19.27 21.76
N ILE A 87 -9.00 18.25 21.18
CA ILE A 87 -9.00 16.90 21.72
C ILE A 87 -7.66 16.24 21.42
N ARG A 88 -6.96 15.81 22.47
CA ARG A 88 -5.63 15.23 22.38
C ARG A 88 -5.59 13.84 22.99
N TYR A 89 -4.90 12.93 22.33
CA TYR A 89 -4.49 11.63 22.88
C TYR A 89 -2.97 11.63 23.02
N LYS A 90 -2.46 11.37 24.24
CA LYS A 90 -1.02 11.48 24.57
C LYS A 90 -0.38 12.80 24.06
N GLY A 91 -1.09 13.91 24.24
CA GLY A 91 -0.64 15.26 23.81
C GLY A 91 -0.77 15.55 22.32
N LYS A 92 -1.23 14.61 21.49
CA LYS A 92 -1.35 14.76 20.03
C LYS A 92 -2.82 14.87 19.60
N SER A 93 -3.14 15.87 18.80
CA SER A 93 -4.45 16.00 18.16
C SER A 93 -4.61 14.97 17.04
N ILE A 94 -5.82 14.80 16.52
CA ILE A 94 -6.06 13.87 15.42
C ILE A 94 -5.33 14.28 14.13
N ALA A 95 -5.14 15.58 13.89
CA ALA A 95 -4.33 16.05 12.77
C ALA A 95 -2.84 15.74 12.98
N ASP A 96 -2.34 15.88 14.21
CA ASP A 96 -0.95 15.51 14.53
C ASP A 96 -0.71 14.02 14.28
N VAL A 97 -1.68 13.17 14.64
CA VAL A 97 -1.63 11.71 14.35
C VAL A 97 -1.63 11.43 12.86
N LEU A 98 -2.48 12.10 12.07
CA LEU A 98 -2.47 11.95 10.62
C LEU A 98 -1.16 12.42 9.97
N ASN A 99 -0.41 13.31 10.63
CA ASN A 99 0.88 13.78 10.15
C ASN A 99 2.07 12.93 10.62
N MET A 100 1.85 11.89 11.43
CA MET A 100 2.90 10.94 11.79
C MET A 100 3.26 10.05 10.61
N SER A 101 4.55 9.78 10.46
CA SER A 101 5.02 8.67 9.63
C SER A 101 4.48 7.34 10.16
N ILE A 102 4.37 6.32 9.30
CA ILE A 102 3.97 4.97 9.73
C ILE A 102 4.91 4.43 10.82
N ASN A 103 6.22 4.71 10.74
CA ASN A 103 7.19 4.32 11.76
C ASN A 103 6.90 4.96 13.12
N GLU A 104 6.63 6.26 13.17
CA GLU A 104 6.25 6.96 14.40
C GLU A 104 4.92 6.44 14.95
N ALA A 105 3.94 6.28 14.06
CA ALA A 105 2.61 5.79 14.42
C ALA A 105 2.67 4.36 15.00
N CYS A 106 3.50 3.47 14.44
CA CYS A 106 3.72 2.13 14.99
C CYS A 106 4.19 2.19 16.44
N ARG A 107 5.19 3.01 16.75
CA ARG A 107 5.70 3.19 18.12
C ARG A 107 4.64 3.83 19.03
N PHE A 108 3.94 4.85 18.53
CA PHE A 108 2.93 5.59 19.29
C PHE A 108 1.72 4.73 19.69
N PHE A 109 1.30 3.82 18.79
CA PHE A 109 0.15 2.94 18.96
C PHE A 109 0.50 1.50 19.36
N GLU A 110 1.76 1.19 19.66
CA GLU A 110 2.19 -0.13 20.15
C GLU A 110 1.32 -0.68 21.30
N PRO A 111 0.88 0.13 22.29
CA PRO A 111 0.00 -0.35 23.36
C PRO A 111 -1.45 -0.64 22.92
N ILE A 112 -1.83 -0.37 21.67
CA ILE A 112 -3.18 -0.56 21.12
C ILE A 112 -3.13 -1.62 20.00
N PRO A 113 -3.25 -2.92 20.33
CA PRO A 113 -2.97 -4.02 19.39
C PRO A 113 -3.76 -3.97 18.08
N LYS A 114 -5.03 -3.51 18.12
CA LYS A 114 -5.88 -3.38 16.93
C LYS A 114 -5.33 -2.37 15.91
N ILE A 115 -4.77 -1.26 16.39
CA ILE A 115 -4.16 -0.23 15.55
C ILE A 115 -2.76 -0.69 15.15
N TYR A 116 -1.96 -1.11 16.13
CA TYR A 116 -0.57 -1.53 15.92
C TYR A 116 -0.43 -2.60 14.83
N ARG A 117 -1.24 -3.67 14.85
CA ARG A 117 -1.16 -4.75 13.85
C ARG A 117 -1.37 -4.24 12.42
N LYS A 118 -2.31 -3.31 12.21
CA LYS A 118 -2.56 -2.72 10.88
C LYS A 118 -1.45 -1.79 10.43
N LEU A 119 -0.83 -1.05 11.36
CA LEU A 119 0.31 -0.19 11.04
C LEU A 119 1.56 -1.02 10.75
N LYS A 120 1.74 -2.10 11.51
CA LYS A 120 2.88 -3.01 11.36
C LYS A 120 2.90 -3.66 9.98
N THR A 121 1.76 -4.08 9.44
CA THR A 121 1.73 -4.61 8.06
C THR A 121 2.14 -3.56 7.02
N ILE A 122 1.76 -2.30 7.20
CA ILE A 122 2.20 -1.20 6.31
C ILE A 122 3.71 -0.96 6.45
N GLN A 123 4.23 -1.04 7.67
CA GLN A 123 5.67 -0.94 7.93
C GLN A 123 6.45 -2.10 7.29
N ASP A 124 5.95 -3.33 7.41
CA ASP A 124 6.62 -4.54 6.93
C ASP A 124 6.70 -4.61 5.40
N VAL A 125 5.75 -3.97 4.69
CA VAL A 125 5.85 -3.76 3.24
C VAL A 125 6.77 -2.59 2.85
N GLY A 126 7.57 -2.07 3.76
CA GLY A 126 8.57 -1.02 3.48
C GLY A 126 8.02 0.41 3.42
N LEU A 127 6.76 0.65 3.79
CA LEU A 127 6.13 1.97 3.76
C LEU A 127 6.22 2.70 5.11
N GLY A 128 7.30 2.49 5.86
CA GLY A 128 7.50 3.12 7.16
C GLY A 128 7.63 4.66 7.11
N TYR A 129 8.08 5.20 5.98
CA TYR A 129 8.41 6.61 5.80
C TYR A 129 7.23 7.51 5.41
N ILE A 130 6.16 6.96 4.83
CA ILE A 130 4.99 7.75 4.42
C ILE A 130 4.17 8.16 5.64
N ASN A 131 3.42 9.26 5.53
CA ASN A 131 2.54 9.73 6.60
C ASN A 131 1.16 9.06 6.53
N LEU A 132 0.54 8.83 7.69
CA LEU A 132 -0.80 8.21 7.79
C LEU A 132 -1.86 8.92 6.94
N GLY A 133 -1.82 10.25 6.96
CA GLY A 133 -2.74 11.13 6.27
C GLY A 133 -2.28 11.60 4.89
N GLN A 134 -1.13 11.12 4.39
CA GLN A 134 -0.60 11.48 3.07
C GLN A 134 -1.65 11.23 1.99
N SER A 135 -1.85 12.21 1.11
CA SER A 135 -2.84 12.08 0.05
C SER A 135 -2.49 10.89 -0.85
N SER A 136 -3.47 10.04 -1.11
CA SER A 136 -3.34 8.95 -2.08
C SER A 136 -2.96 9.41 -3.49
N THR A 137 -3.24 10.68 -3.84
CA THR A 137 -2.89 11.26 -5.15
C THR A 137 -1.40 11.56 -5.28
N THR A 138 -0.66 11.61 -4.18
CA THR A 138 0.78 11.90 -4.17
C THR A 138 1.62 10.65 -3.95
N LEU A 139 1.00 9.46 -3.93
CA LEU A 139 1.69 8.19 -3.81
C LEU A 139 2.19 7.73 -5.19
N SER A 140 3.37 7.14 -5.24
CA SER A 140 3.86 6.46 -6.43
C SER A 140 3.02 5.21 -6.73
N GLY A 141 3.11 4.69 -7.96
CA GLY A 141 2.45 3.43 -8.34
C GLY A 141 2.82 2.28 -7.40
N GLY A 142 4.12 2.15 -7.09
CA GLY A 142 4.62 1.13 -6.17
C GLY A 142 4.23 1.31 -4.72
N GLU A 143 4.15 2.56 -4.22
CA GLU A 143 3.60 2.84 -2.90
C GLU A 143 2.12 2.45 -2.83
N ALA A 144 1.34 2.86 -3.82
CA ALA A 144 -0.08 2.56 -3.89
C ALA A 144 -0.34 1.04 -3.93
N GLN A 145 0.48 0.29 -4.66
CA GLN A 145 0.38 -1.17 -4.71
C GLN A 145 0.74 -1.82 -3.36
N ARG A 146 1.83 -1.39 -2.72
CA ARG A 146 2.23 -1.93 -1.42
C ARG A 146 1.21 -1.66 -0.32
N ILE A 147 0.52 -0.51 -0.34
CA ILE A 147 -0.62 -0.26 0.57
C ILE A 147 -1.74 -1.28 0.37
N LYS A 148 -2.05 -1.65 -0.89
CA LYS A 148 -3.07 -2.67 -1.16
C LYS A 148 -2.67 -4.01 -0.56
N LEU A 149 -1.43 -4.43 -0.78
CA LEU A 149 -0.90 -5.69 -0.25
C LEU A 149 -0.87 -5.68 1.28
N ALA A 150 -0.43 -4.58 1.91
CA ALA A 150 -0.46 -4.43 3.36
C ALA A 150 -1.89 -4.52 3.94
N THR A 151 -2.89 -4.06 3.18
CA THR A 151 -4.30 -4.16 3.56
C THR A 151 -4.76 -5.61 3.53
N GLU A 152 -4.44 -6.37 2.49
CA GLU A 152 -4.75 -7.80 2.40
C GLU A 152 -4.04 -8.61 3.48
N LEU A 153 -2.75 -8.35 3.73
CA LEU A 153 -1.97 -8.96 4.81
C LEU A 153 -2.55 -8.72 6.21
N SER A 154 -3.26 -7.60 6.41
CA SER A 154 -3.86 -7.23 7.69
C SER A 154 -5.19 -7.96 7.97
N LYS A 155 -5.79 -8.60 6.96
CA LYS A 155 -7.02 -9.38 7.13
C LYS A 155 -6.74 -10.67 7.87
N LYS A 156 -7.78 -11.24 8.47
CA LYS A 156 -7.70 -12.59 9.02
C LYS A 156 -7.44 -13.55 7.87
N ASP A 157 -6.39 -14.32 8.03
CA ASP A 157 -5.99 -15.31 7.07
C ASP A 157 -6.95 -16.51 7.10
N THR A 158 -7.23 -17.03 5.92
CA THR A 158 -8.07 -18.22 5.73
C THR A 158 -7.26 -19.41 5.20
N GLY A 159 -6.01 -19.17 4.75
CA GLY A 159 -5.17 -20.14 4.06
C GLY A 159 -5.80 -20.72 2.80
N LYS A 160 -6.82 -20.05 2.24
CA LYS A 160 -7.63 -20.54 1.10
C LYS A 160 -8.00 -19.40 0.14
N THR A 161 -7.20 -18.35 0.12
CA THR A 161 -7.39 -17.20 -0.79
C THR A 161 -6.51 -17.38 -2.02
N PHE A 162 -7.05 -17.11 -3.20
CA PHE A 162 -6.30 -17.10 -4.46
C PHE A 162 -6.10 -15.66 -4.92
N TYR A 163 -4.87 -15.18 -4.87
CA TYR A 163 -4.48 -13.84 -5.30
C TYR A 163 -3.99 -13.89 -6.76
N ILE A 164 -4.49 -12.97 -7.59
CA ILE A 164 -4.01 -12.78 -8.96
C ILE A 164 -3.41 -11.39 -9.06
N LEU A 165 -2.16 -11.31 -9.51
CA LEU A 165 -1.45 -10.06 -9.74
C LEU A 165 -1.01 -9.99 -11.19
N ASP A 166 -1.43 -8.92 -11.85
CA ASP A 166 -1.07 -8.63 -13.24
C ASP A 166 0.05 -7.59 -13.25
N GLU A 167 1.23 -8.02 -13.71
CA GLU A 167 2.50 -7.26 -13.76
C GLU A 167 2.77 -6.40 -12.52
N PRO A 168 2.85 -7.02 -11.33
CA PRO A 168 3.03 -6.28 -10.09
C PRO A 168 4.39 -5.57 -9.98
N THR A 169 5.35 -5.82 -10.85
CA THR A 169 6.64 -5.10 -10.86
C THR A 169 6.69 -3.88 -11.76
N THR A 170 5.63 -3.59 -12.52
CA THR A 170 5.61 -2.47 -13.46
C THR A 170 5.87 -1.13 -12.75
N GLY A 171 6.99 -0.49 -13.12
CA GLY A 171 7.43 0.79 -12.56
C GLY A 171 8.07 0.70 -11.17
N LEU A 172 8.41 -0.50 -10.69
CA LEU A 172 9.12 -0.69 -9.42
C LEU A 172 10.64 -0.68 -9.59
N HIS A 173 11.33 -0.08 -8.62
CA HIS A 173 12.78 -0.20 -8.50
C HIS A 173 13.16 -1.59 -7.96
N PHE A 174 14.37 -2.07 -8.22
CA PHE A 174 14.84 -3.41 -7.80
C PHE A 174 14.63 -3.70 -6.31
N GLU A 175 14.89 -2.72 -5.44
CA GLU A 175 14.67 -2.88 -4.00
C GLU A 175 13.18 -3.01 -3.65
N ASP A 176 12.30 -2.31 -4.38
CA ASP A 176 10.85 -2.42 -4.19
C ASP A 176 10.33 -3.80 -4.63
N ILE A 177 10.92 -4.38 -5.69
CA ILE A 177 10.61 -5.74 -6.16
C ILE A 177 10.96 -6.76 -5.07
N ARG A 178 12.11 -6.63 -4.40
CA ARG A 178 12.50 -7.52 -3.30
C ARG A 178 11.51 -7.45 -2.14
N VAL A 179 11.09 -6.25 -1.76
CA VAL A 179 10.09 -6.05 -0.70
C VAL A 179 8.74 -6.65 -1.11
N LEU A 180 8.31 -6.44 -2.36
CA LEU A 180 7.10 -7.04 -2.91
C LEU A 180 7.16 -8.56 -2.85
N LEU A 181 8.24 -9.18 -3.31
CA LEU A 181 8.41 -10.63 -3.30
C LEU A 181 8.33 -11.20 -1.88
N ASN A 182 9.02 -10.60 -0.91
CA ASN A 182 8.92 -11.01 0.49
C ASN A 182 7.47 -11.00 1.00
N VAL A 183 6.69 -9.99 0.59
CA VAL A 183 5.27 -9.87 0.94
C VAL A 183 4.43 -10.97 0.31
N LEU A 184 4.69 -11.31 -0.95
CA LEU A 184 4.00 -12.41 -1.64
C LEU A 184 4.36 -13.76 -1.02
N THR A 185 5.63 -13.98 -0.67
CA THR A 185 6.06 -15.19 0.07
C THR A 185 5.32 -15.32 1.40
N ILE A 186 5.15 -14.24 2.17
CA ILE A 186 4.36 -14.27 3.42
C ILE A 186 2.90 -14.68 3.15
N LEU A 187 2.31 -14.31 2.01
CA LEU A 187 0.96 -14.75 1.65
C LEU A 187 0.92 -16.26 1.33
N VAL A 188 1.94 -16.77 0.63
CA VAL A 188 2.08 -18.19 0.31
C VAL A 188 2.34 -19.03 1.56
N ASP A 189 3.24 -18.60 2.45
CA ASP A 189 3.55 -19.27 3.72
C ASP A 189 2.34 -19.40 4.65
N LYS A 190 1.38 -18.49 4.48
CA LYS A 190 0.08 -18.47 5.14
C LYS A 190 -0.92 -19.49 4.56
N GLY A 191 -0.52 -20.24 3.53
CA GLY A 191 -1.33 -21.24 2.83
C GLY A 191 -2.15 -20.68 1.68
N ASN A 192 -2.02 -19.41 1.33
CA ASN A 192 -2.72 -18.83 0.18
C ASN A 192 -1.98 -19.16 -1.12
N THR A 193 -2.67 -19.02 -2.25
CA THR A 193 -2.06 -19.17 -3.58
C THR A 193 -1.90 -17.81 -4.22
N VAL A 194 -0.75 -17.56 -4.84
CA VAL A 194 -0.45 -16.33 -5.55
C VAL A 194 -0.11 -16.67 -7.00
N LEU A 195 -0.95 -16.24 -7.94
CA LEU A 195 -0.69 -16.30 -9.37
C LEU A 195 -0.20 -14.93 -9.82
N ILE A 196 0.95 -14.90 -10.48
CA ILE A 196 1.58 -13.68 -10.95
C ILE A 196 1.74 -13.78 -12.47
N ILE A 197 1.28 -12.76 -13.18
CA ILE A 197 1.61 -12.54 -14.60
C ILE A 197 2.79 -11.59 -14.61
N GLU A 198 3.94 -12.03 -15.12
CA GLU A 198 5.17 -11.24 -15.11
C GLU A 198 6.04 -11.51 -16.32
N HIS A 199 6.86 -10.51 -16.64
CA HIS A 199 7.96 -10.60 -17.60
C HIS A 199 9.32 -10.32 -16.92
N ASN A 200 9.32 -9.89 -15.65
CA ASN A 200 10.53 -9.60 -14.91
C ASN A 200 11.23 -10.88 -14.42
N LEU A 201 12.44 -11.13 -14.93
CA LEU A 201 13.24 -12.31 -14.60
C LEU A 201 13.62 -12.39 -13.11
N ASP A 202 13.73 -11.27 -12.40
CA ASP A 202 14.00 -11.26 -10.96
C ASP A 202 12.87 -11.89 -10.14
N VAL A 203 11.63 -11.78 -10.64
CA VAL A 203 10.46 -12.44 -10.05
C VAL A 203 10.38 -13.89 -10.51
N ILE A 204 10.48 -14.12 -11.83
CA ILE A 204 10.35 -15.45 -12.43
C ILE A 204 11.36 -16.44 -11.84
N LYS A 205 12.57 -16.00 -11.50
CA LYS A 205 13.58 -16.88 -10.88
C LYS A 205 13.29 -17.28 -9.42
N GLN A 206 12.34 -16.63 -8.77
CA GLN A 206 12.04 -16.81 -7.33
C GLN A 206 10.69 -17.49 -7.08
N VAL A 207 9.92 -17.81 -8.12
CA VAL A 207 8.63 -18.49 -7.94
C VAL A 207 8.80 -20.00 -7.83
N ASP A 208 7.85 -20.66 -7.16
CA ASP A 208 7.88 -22.11 -6.98
C ASP A 208 7.51 -22.89 -8.26
N TYR A 209 6.71 -22.28 -9.14
CA TYR A 209 6.18 -22.93 -10.34
C TYR A 209 5.85 -21.90 -11.44
N ILE A 210 6.12 -22.24 -12.69
CA ILE A 210 5.91 -21.38 -13.86
C ILE A 210 5.06 -22.12 -14.89
N PHE A 211 4.17 -21.39 -15.55
CA PHE A 211 3.51 -21.79 -16.79
C PHE A 211 3.97 -20.83 -17.89
N ASP A 212 4.73 -21.33 -18.86
CA ASP A 212 5.24 -20.51 -19.97
C ASP A 212 4.34 -20.65 -21.20
N MET A 213 3.87 -19.50 -21.69
CA MET A 213 2.93 -19.42 -22.80
C MET A 213 3.63 -18.91 -24.05
N GLY A 214 3.32 -19.49 -25.22
CA GLY A 214 3.87 -19.04 -26.49
C GLY A 214 3.50 -19.96 -27.65
N PRO A 215 4.40 -20.24 -28.61
CA PRO A 215 5.80 -19.76 -28.70
C PRO A 215 5.93 -18.27 -29.02
N GLU A 216 4.95 -17.69 -29.69
CA GLU A 216 4.94 -16.30 -30.11
C GLU A 216 3.70 -15.55 -29.57
N GLY A 217 3.54 -14.28 -29.93
CA GLY A 217 2.33 -13.51 -29.62
C GLY A 217 1.21 -13.67 -30.64
N GLY A 218 -0.02 -13.33 -30.24
CA GLY A 218 -1.17 -13.23 -31.13
C GLY A 218 -1.59 -14.59 -31.72
N ARG A 219 -1.77 -14.65 -33.05
CA ARG A 219 -2.24 -15.87 -33.76
C ARG A 219 -1.25 -17.04 -33.77
N TYR A 220 -0.01 -16.78 -33.35
CA TYR A 220 1.09 -17.76 -33.35
C TYR A 220 1.44 -18.21 -31.92
N GLY A 221 0.58 -17.93 -30.95
CA GLY A 221 0.74 -18.36 -29.57
C GLY A 221 -0.57 -18.83 -28.95
N GLY A 222 -0.60 -18.81 -27.62
CA GLY A 222 -1.74 -19.30 -26.83
C GLY A 222 -1.62 -20.77 -26.45
N GLU A 223 -0.47 -21.38 -26.70
CA GLU A 223 -0.15 -22.75 -26.27
C GLU A 223 0.72 -22.72 -25.01
N LEU A 224 0.53 -23.72 -24.14
CA LEU A 224 1.41 -23.96 -23.00
C LEU A 224 2.67 -24.68 -23.52
N LEU A 225 3.81 -24.00 -23.52
CA LEU A 225 5.07 -24.55 -24.02
C LEU A 225 5.71 -25.49 -23.00
N CYS A 226 5.79 -25.03 -21.76
CA CYS A 226 6.36 -25.79 -20.66
C CYS A 226 5.83 -25.28 -19.32
N GLU A 227 5.88 -26.18 -18.34
CA GLU A 227 5.51 -25.91 -16.97
C GLU A 227 6.48 -26.62 -16.02
N GLY A 228 6.68 -26.07 -14.82
CA GLY A 228 7.60 -26.63 -13.85
C GLY A 228 8.29 -25.59 -12.98
N THR A 229 9.35 -26.02 -12.31
CA THR A 229 10.22 -25.12 -11.54
C THR A 229 11.04 -24.22 -12.47
N PRO A 230 11.53 -23.06 -12.00
CA PRO A 230 12.46 -22.22 -12.77
C PRO A 230 13.64 -23.00 -13.38
N GLU A 231 14.17 -23.99 -12.66
CA GLU A 231 15.26 -24.85 -13.10
C GLU A 231 14.84 -25.86 -14.17
N ASP A 232 13.61 -26.38 -14.10
CA ASP A 232 13.07 -27.30 -15.12
C ASP A 232 12.88 -26.61 -16.47
N LEU A 233 12.49 -25.34 -16.45
CA LEU A 233 12.29 -24.54 -17.66
C LEU A 233 13.59 -24.40 -18.47
N LEU A 234 14.77 -24.42 -17.84
CA LEU A 234 16.06 -24.22 -18.52
C LEU A 234 16.38 -25.27 -19.59
N LYS A 235 15.68 -26.41 -19.59
CA LYS A 235 15.84 -27.49 -20.57
C LYS A 235 15.12 -27.20 -21.90
N TYR A 236 14.14 -26.31 -21.89
CA TYR A 236 13.26 -26.05 -23.02
C TYR A 236 13.80 -24.94 -23.92
N LYS A 237 14.44 -25.33 -25.03
CA LYS A 237 15.10 -24.38 -25.95
C LYS A 237 14.12 -23.50 -26.75
N GLU A 238 12.89 -23.97 -26.93
CA GLU A 238 11.85 -23.25 -27.70
C GLU A 238 11.18 -22.14 -26.89
N SER A 239 11.31 -22.15 -25.56
CA SER A 239 10.80 -21.12 -24.68
C SER A 239 11.72 -19.90 -24.67
N HIS A 240 11.20 -18.73 -25.06
CA HIS A 240 11.92 -17.46 -24.92
C HIS A 240 12.27 -17.20 -23.46
N THR A 241 11.32 -17.42 -22.54
CA THR A 241 11.51 -17.27 -21.09
C THR A 241 12.70 -18.09 -20.59
N ALA A 242 12.77 -19.38 -20.97
CA ALA A 242 13.87 -20.27 -20.57
C ALA A 242 15.24 -19.79 -21.07
N GLN A 243 15.33 -19.28 -22.30
CA GLN A 243 16.58 -18.79 -22.88
C GLN A 243 17.14 -17.59 -22.10
N PHE A 244 16.27 -16.67 -21.68
CA PHE A 244 16.67 -15.50 -20.90
C PHE A 244 16.91 -15.84 -19.43
N LEU A 245 16.06 -16.67 -18.83
CA LEU A 245 16.20 -17.12 -17.45
C LEU A 245 17.54 -17.85 -17.23
N LYS A 246 17.99 -18.65 -18.20
CA LYS A 246 19.30 -19.32 -18.16
C LYS A 246 20.45 -18.33 -18.00
N LYS A 247 20.44 -17.21 -18.73
CA LYS A 247 21.49 -16.17 -18.65
C LYS A 247 21.51 -15.48 -17.29
N GLU A 248 20.34 -15.31 -16.68
CA GLU A 248 20.19 -14.69 -15.37
C GLU A 248 20.79 -15.57 -14.25
N PHE A 249 20.57 -16.89 -14.31
CA PHE A 249 21.21 -17.86 -13.40
C PHE A 249 22.73 -17.89 -13.57
N GLU A 250 23.24 -17.85 -14.81
CA GLU A 250 24.68 -17.82 -15.09
C GLU A 250 25.34 -16.53 -14.55
N THR A 251 24.64 -15.40 -14.63
CA THR A 251 25.14 -14.09 -14.13
C THR A 251 25.15 -14.04 -12.60
N SER A 252 24.18 -14.66 -11.93
CA SER A 252 24.09 -14.73 -10.47
C SER A 252 25.19 -15.57 -9.82
N LEU A 253 25.85 -16.45 -10.59
CA LEU A 253 26.97 -17.28 -10.16
C LEU A 253 28.34 -16.58 -10.28
N ILE A 254 28.42 -15.41 -10.90
CA ILE A 254 29.66 -14.64 -11.00
C ILE A 254 29.81 -13.84 -9.68
N PRO A 255 30.85 -14.08 -8.86
CA PRO A 255 31.04 -13.31 -7.63
C PRO A 255 31.15 -11.83 -7.98
N LYS A 256 30.30 -11.01 -7.33
CA LYS A 256 30.43 -9.54 -7.39
C LYS A 256 31.86 -9.20 -7.01
N LYS A 257 32.64 -8.67 -7.96
CA LYS A 257 33.98 -8.15 -7.68
C LYS A 257 33.86 -7.12 -6.56
N THR A 258 34.57 -7.39 -5.48
CA THR A 258 34.88 -6.50 -4.35
C THR A 258 35.28 -5.11 -4.80
#